data_AF-A0A2V5UQ73-F1
#
_entry.id   AF-A0A2V5UQ73-F1
#
_cell.length_a   1.000
_cell.length_b   1.000
_cell.length_c   1.000
_cell.angle_alpha   90.00
_cell.angle_beta   90.00
_cell.angle_gamma   90.00
#
_symmetry.space_group_name_H-M   'P 1'
#
loop_
_entity.id
_entity.type
_entity.pdbx_description
1 polymer ?
#
loop_
_entity_poly.entity_id
_entity_poly.type
_entity_poly.pdbx_seq_one_letter_code
_entity_poly.pdbx_strand_id
1 'polypeptide(L)'
;MLNSVILFRCYSELLACRERVAILRELNPDVAIYGLYGGEESNFRKRYAFLGGSFDDIQVAPHPQGWEMKVDTRRAHAQELVQDLRKECAV
;
A
#
# COMPACT_ATOMS: atom_id res chain seq x y z
N MET A 1 23.69 -11.57 3.93
CA MET A 1 22.87 -10.43 3.47
C MET A 1 21.42 -10.79 3.69
N LEU A 2 20.62 -9.90 4.28
CA LEU A 2 19.18 -10.13 4.42
C LEU A 2 18.54 -9.92 3.05
N ASN A 3 17.99 -10.99 2.47
CA ASN A 3 17.16 -10.93 1.26
C ASN A 3 15.79 -10.38 1.65
N SER A 4 15.74 -9.07 1.89
CA SER A 4 14.50 -8.37 2.21
C SER A 4 13.68 -8.15 0.95
N VAL A 5 12.37 -8.28 1.08
CA VAL A 5 11.40 -7.97 0.02
C VAL A 5 10.27 -7.16 0.63
N ILE A 6 9.69 -6.26 -0.16
CA ILE A 6 8.49 -5.51 0.21
C ILE A 6 7.30 -6.13 -0.52
N LEU A 7 6.34 -6.65 0.25
CA LEU A 7 5.04 -7.07 -0.29
C LEU A 7 4.03 -5.95 -0.06
N PHE A 8 3.53 -5.37 -1.16
CA PHE A 8 2.63 -4.24 -1.14
C PHE A 8 1.23 -4.65 -1.62
N ARG A 9 0.24 -4.55 -0.75
CA ARG A 9 -1.16 -4.83 -1.11
C ARG A 9 -1.81 -3.59 -1.75
N CYS A 10 -2.39 -3.74 -2.93
CA CYS A 10 -3.11 -2.68 -3.64
C CYS A 10 -4.54 -3.10 -3.98
N TYR A 11 -5.52 -2.21 -3.87
CA TYR A 11 -6.90 -2.54 -4.24
C TYR A 11 -7.68 -1.32 -4.75
N SER A 12 -8.07 -0.39 -3.88
CA SER A 12 -9.08 0.63 -4.21
C SER A 12 -8.51 1.87 -4.90
N GLU A 13 -7.53 2.52 -4.29
CA GLU A 13 -6.96 3.80 -4.76
C GLU A 13 -5.70 3.59 -5.59
N LEU A 14 -5.86 3.30 -6.89
CA LEU A 14 -4.75 2.90 -7.76
C LEU A 14 -3.67 3.98 -7.90
N LEU A 15 -4.05 5.25 -8.02
CA LEU A 15 -3.11 6.36 -8.09
C LEU A 15 -2.29 6.46 -6.81
N ALA A 16 -2.95 6.43 -5.65
CA ALA A 16 -2.27 6.46 -4.37
C ALA A 16 -1.39 5.21 -4.15
N CYS A 17 -1.75 4.05 -4.70
CA CYS A 17 -0.89 2.87 -4.69
C CYS A 17 0.39 3.12 -5.51
N ARG A 18 0.26 3.67 -6.72
CA ARG A 18 1.39 3.99 -7.59
C ARG A 18 2.34 5.00 -6.96
N GLU A 19 1.81 6.08 -6.40
CA GLU A 19 2.62 7.10 -5.71
C GLU A 19 3.37 6.52 -4.51
N ARG A 20 2.70 5.70 -3.69
CA ARG A 20 3.35 5.04 -2.54
C ARG A 20 4.45 4.08 -2.96
N VAL A 21 4.26 3.35 -4.04
CA VAL A 21 5.29 2.43 -4.56
C VAL A 21 6.49 3.20 -5.10
N ALA A 22 6.27 4.35 -5.76
CA ALA A 22 7.36 5.23 -6.17
C ALA A 22 8.20 5.69 -4.98
N ILE A 23 7.56 6.17 -3.90
CA ILE A 23 8.24 6.56 -2.66
C ILE A 23 9.02 5.38 -2.05
N LEU A 24 8.40 4.19 -1.98
CA LEU A 24 9.07 2.99 -1.46
C LEU A 24 10.31 2.63 -2.27
N ARG A 25 10.26 2.79 -3.60
CA ARG A 25 11.40 2.55 -4.48
C ARG A 25 12.50 3.58 -4.29
N GLU A 26 12.17 4.85 -4.16
CA GLU A 26 13.15 5.92 -3.89
C GLU A 26 13.89 5.67 -2.57
N LEU A 27 13.18 5.21 -1.54
CA LEU A 27 13.76 4.92 -0.22
C LEU A 27 14.51 3.57 -0.17
N ASN A 28 14.17 2.63 -1.05
CA ASN A 28 14.70 1.26 -1.04
C ASN A 28 15.03 0.80 -2.48
N PRO A 29 16.03 1.42 -3.15
CA PRO A 29 16.29 1.18 -4.57
C PRO A 29 16.64 -0.27 -4.89
N ASP A 30 17.31 -0.96 -3.97
CA ASP A 30 17.82 -2.32 -4.16
C ASP A 30 16.86 -3.40 -3.60
N VAL A 31 15.73 -3.01 -3.02
CA VAL A 31 14.77 -3.95 -2.43
C VAL A 31 13.68 -4.26 -3.45
N ALA A 32 13.44 -5.55 -3.69
CA ALA A 32 12.36 -5.98 -4.58
C ALA A 32 10.99 -5.62 -3.97
N ILE A 33 10.09 -5.07 -4.78
CA ILE A 33 8.75 -4.66 -4.41
C ILE A 33 7.74 -5.45 -5.25
N TYR A 34 7.05 -6.37 -4.60
CA TYR A 34 6.00 -7.19 -5.19
C TYR A 34 4.62 -6.66 -4.84
N GLY A 35 3.73 -6.64 -5.83
CA GLY A 35 2.34 -6.26 -5.66
C GLY A 35 1.46 -7.46 -5.33
N LEU A 36 0.50 -7.26 -4.43
CA LEU A 36 -0.63 -8.18 -4.23
C LEU A 36 -1.94 -7.43 -4.45
N TYR A 37 -2.57 -7.67 -5.59
CA TYR A 37 -3.82 -7.06 -5.96
C TYR A 37 -4.98 -7.71 -5.20
N GLY A 38 -5.57 -6.96 -4.25
CA GLY A 38 -6.62 -7.42 -3.36
C GLY A 38 -8.04 -7.21 -3.90
N GLY A 39 -8.21 -6.97 -5.20
CA GLY A 39 -9.52 -6.78 -5.81
C GLY A 39 -10.00 -7.94 -6.64
N GLU A 40 -11.14 -7.73 -7.31
CA GLU A 40 -11.72 -8.74 -8.20
C GLU A 40 -10.77 -9.10 -9.33
N GLU A 41 -10.50 -10.38 -9.51
CA GLU A 41 -9.61 -10.92 -10.54
C GLU A 41 -10.02 -10.48 -11.96
N SER A 42 -11.33 -10.39 -12.23
CA SER A 42 -11.88 -9.89 -13.49
C SER A 42 -11.37 -8.50 -13.86
N ASN A 43 -11.08 -7.67 -12.85
CA ASN A 43 -10.56 -6.30 -13.02
C ASN A 43 -9.02 -6.25 -13.04
N PHE A 44 -8.34 -7.36 -12.71
CA PHE A 44 -6.89 -7.38 -12.56
C PHE A 44 -6.20 -6.92 -13.82
N ARG A 45 -6.52 -7.46 -15.00
CA ARG A 45 -5.82 -7.12 -16.25
C ARG A 45 -5.87 -5.61 -16.58
N LYS A 46 -7.03 -4.99 -16.35
CA LYS A 46 -7.23 -3.53 -16.55
C LYS A 46 -6.38 -2.72 -15.56
N ARG A 47 -6.34 -3.16 -14.31
CA ARG A 47 -5.60 -2.47 -13.24
C ARG A 47 -4.10 -2.77 -13.27
N TYR A 48 -3.70 -3.93 -13.75
CA TYR A 48 -2.31 -4.34 -14.00
C TYR A 48 -1.68 -3.42 -15.04
N ALA A 49 -2.38 -3.10 -16.12
CA ALA A 49 -1.86 -2.14 -17.10
C ALA A 49 -1.55 -0.76 -16.48
N PHE A 50 -2.27 -0.37 -15.41
CA PHE A 50 -2.02 0.86 -14.67
C PHE A 50 -0.91 0.73 -13.62
N LEU A 51 -0.86 -0.40 -12.92
CA LEU A 51 -0.01 -0.62 -11.74
C LEU A 51 1.31 -1.32 -12.05
N GLY A 52 1.32 -2.24 -13.01
CA GLY A 52 2.38 -3.22 -13.25
C GLY A 52 3.74 -2.59 -13.48
N GLY A 53 3.81 -1.41 -14.12
CA GLY A 53 5.07 -0.68 -14.29
C GLY A 53 5.69 -0.11 -13.00
N SER A 54 5.00 -0.24 -11.86
CA SER A 54 5.51 0.23 -10.55
C SER A 54 6.11 -0.91 -9.72
N PHE A 55 5.78 -2.17 -10.02
CA PHE A 55 6.18 -3.35 -9.25
C PHE A 55 7.17 -4.20 -10.03
N ASP A 56 7.99 -4.99 -9.32
CA ASP A 56 8.86 -5.99 -9.97
C ASP A 56 8.03 -7.18 -10.48
N ASP A 57 6.97 -7.55 -9.76
CA ASP A 57 5.88 -8.40 -10.23
C ASP A 57 4.63 -8.10 -9.39
N ILE A 58 3.44 -8.44 -9.90
CA ILE A 58 2.18 -8.28 -9.17
C ILE A 58 1.24 -9.45 -9.45
N GLN A 59 0.69 -10.01 -8.38
CA GLN A 59 -0.19 -11.17 -8.41
C GLN A 59 -1.58 -10.82 -7.86
N VAL A 60 -2.60 -11.60 -8.23
CA VAL A 60 -3.95 -11.48 -7.65
C VAL A 60 -3.99 -12.23 -6.33
N ALA A 61 -4.57 -11.61 -5.29
CA ALA A 61 -4.77 -12.28 -4.02
C ALA A 61 -5.82 -13.40 -4.19
N PRO A 62 -5.54 -14.65 -3.76
CA PRO A 62 -6.45 -15.79 -3.95
C PRO A 62 -7.76 -15.67 -3.14
N HIS A 63 -7.76 -14.90 -2.05
CA HIS A 63 -8.92 -14.69 -1.19
C HIS A 63 -9.04 -13.23 -0.76
N PRO A 64 -9.50 -12.31 -1.64
CA PRO A 64 -9.52 -10.87 -1.36
C PRO A 64 -10.39 -10.50 -0.13
N GLN A 65 -11.40 -11.33 0.17
CA GLN A 65 -12.39 -11.13 1.24
C GLN A 65 -11.87 -11.49 2.64
N GLY A 66 -10.75 -12.21 2.76
CA GLY A 66 -10.18 -12.63 4.06
C GLY A 66 -9.15 -11.66 4.65
N TRP A 67 -8.87 -10.55 3.96
CA TRP A 67 -7.82 -9.59 4.31
C TRP A 67 -8.43 -8.27 4.75
N GLU A 68 -9.55 -8.32 5.48
CA GLU A 68 -9.94 -7.20 6.32
C GLU A 68 -8.76 -6.93 7.24
N MET A 69 -8.03 -5.84 6.98
CA MET A 69 -7.18 -5.30 8.02
C MET A 69 -8.11 -5.10 9.20
N LYS A 70 -7.89 -5.84 10.29
CA LYS A 70 -8.28 -5.33 11.60
C LYS A 70 -7.65 -3.96 11.64
N VAL A 71 -8.46 -2.92 11.50
CA VAL A 71 -8.01 -1.55 11.64
C VAL A 71 -7.63 -1.46 13.10
N ASP A 72 -6.39 -1.85 13.38
CA ASP A 72 -5.82 -1.78 14.69
C ASP A 72 -5.99 -0.33 15.13
N THR A 73 -6.47 -0.13 16.34
CA THR A 73 -6.95 1.12 16.98
C THR A 73 -6.04 2.34 16.86
N ARG A 74 -4.89 2.20 16.20
CA ARG A 74 -3.93 3.25 15.82
C ARG A 74 -4.52 4.36 14.94
N ARG A 75 -5.61 4.13 14.20
CA ARG A 75 -6.26 5.21 13.43
C ARG A 75 -6.91 6.24 14.35
N ALA A 76 -7.52 5.81 15.45
CA ALA A 76 -8.04 6.71 16.48
C ALA A 76 -6.89 7.44 17.18
N HIS A 77 -5.83 6.71 17.53
CA HIS A 77 -4.65 7.29 18.18
C HIS A 77 -3.89 8.29 17.29
N ALA A 78 -3.79 8.03 15.98
CA ALA A 78 -3.18 8.95 15.02
C ALA A 78 -4.06 10.20 14.79
N GLN A 79 -5.39 10.07 14.87
CA GLN A 79 -6.30 11.22 14.82
C GLN A 79 -6.20 12.09 16.07
N GLU A 80 -6.08 11.47 17.26
CA GLU A 80 -5.78 12.17 18.52
C GLU A 80 -4.44 12.91 18.44
N LEU A 81 -3.37 12.24 18.01
CA LEU A 81 -2.04 12.83 17.88
C LEU A 81 -2.04 14.06 16.94
N VAL A 82 -2.76 13.96 15.81
CA VAL A 82 -2.90 15.06 14.85
C VAL A 82 -3.74 16.21 15.43
N GLN A 83 -4.76 15.92 16.24
CA GLN A 83 -5.55 16.96 16.92
C GLN A 83 -4.74 17.67 17.99
N ASP A 84 -3.92 16.95 18.76
CA ASP A 84 -3.10 17.53 19.81
C ASP A 84 -1.97 18.38 19.25
N LEU A 85 -1.29 17.92 18.18
CA LEU A 85 -0.32 18.74 17.45
C LEU A 85 -0.95 20.03 16.89
N ARG A 86 -2.21 19.99 16.43
CA ARG A 86 -2.92 21.18 15.95
C ARG A 86 -3.23 22.18 17.06
N LYS A 87 -3.48 21.70 18.30
CA LYS A 87 -3.68 22.59 19.45
C LYS A 87 -2.37 23.25 19.89
N GLU A 88 -1.27 22.51 19.85
CA GLU A 88 0.07 23.04 20.17
C GLU A 88 0.55 24.09 19.16
N CYS A 89 0.20 23.94 17.87
CA CYS A 89 0.54 24.92 16.83
C CYS A 89 -0.44 26.11 16.71
N ALA A 90 -1.51 26.17 17.50
CA ALA A 90 -2.52 27.23 17.47
C ALA A 90 -2.30 28.33 18.54
N VAL A 91 -1.11 28.35 19.17
CA VAL A 91 -0.66 29.37 20.13
C VAL A 91 0.27 30.36 19.46
#